data_AF-A0A822L823-F1
#
_entry.id   AF-A0A822L823-F1
#
_cell.length_a   1.000
_cell.length_b   1.000
_cell.length_c   1.000
_cell.angle_alpha   90.00
_cell.angle_beta   90.00
_cell.angle_gamma   90.00
#
_symmetry.space_group_name_H-M   'P 1'
#
loop_
_entity.id
_entity.type
_entity.pdbx_description
1 polymer ?
#
loop_
_entity_poly.entity_id
_entity_poly.type
_entity_poly.pdbx_seq_one_letter_code
_entity_poly.pdbx_strand_id
1 'polypeptide(L)'
;MHKTNRRTFNNLSIIGNQTKVSHLLDSEVIELANLKMDAVQNQRLGELQAKGKNTGLTEAEGYELLVLISIYQMGQLRKSMALAEAVKRGLK
;
A
#
# COMPACT_ATOMS: atom_id res chain seq x y z
N MET A 1 7.59 12.29 -23.05
CA MET A 1 6.58 11.84 -22.06
C MET A 1 7.27 11.05 -20.96
N HIS A 2 7.63 11.70 -19.85
CA HIS A 2 8.21 11.01 -18.69
C HIS A 2 7.09 10.31 -17.92
N LYS A 3 7.04 8.97 -18.01
CA LYS A 3 6.18 8.17 -17.13
C LYS A 3 6.71 8.36 -15.71
N THR A 4 6.00 9.15 -14.90
CA THR A 4 6.23 9.29 -13.47
C THR A 4 6.19 7.90 -12.86
N ASN A 5 7.37 7.39 -12.46
CA ASN A 5 7.50 6.11 -11.79
C ASN A 5 6.92 6.26 -10.38
N ARG A 6 5.59 6.20 -10.25
CA ARG A 6 4.92 6.18 -8.94
C ARG A 6 5.38 4.91 -8.24
N ARG A 7 6.20 5.05 -7.20
CA ARG A 7 6.50 3.93 -6.31
C ARG A 7 5.16 3.39 -5.80
N THR A 8 4.94 2.11 -6.00
CA THR A 8 3.78 1.37 -5.51
C THR A 8 4.27 0.35 -4.51
N PHE A 9 3.45 0.02 -3.52
CA PHE A 9 3.77 -1.08 -2.63
C PHE A 9 3.48 -2.41 -3.34
N ASN A 10 4.50 -2.97 -4.01
CA ASN A 10 4.35 -4.18 -4.81
C ASN A 10 4.55 -5.48 -4.00
N ASN A 11 5.12 -5.38 -2.79
CA ASN A 11 5.45 -6.53 -1.95
C ASN A 11 5.44 -6.22 -0.45
N LEU A 12 5.36 -7.28 0.36
CA LEU A 12 5.36 -7.21 1.82
C LEU A 12 6.66 -6.62 2.41
N SER A 13 7.79 -6.68 1.70
CA SER A 13 9.07 -6.19 2.23
C SER A 13 9.17 -4.65 2.26
N ILE A 14 8.64 -3.96 1.25
CA ILE A 14 8.60 -2.48 1.24
C ILE A 14 7.65 -1.95 2.32
N ILE A 15 6.58 -2.69 2.60
CA ILE A 15 5.59 -2.32 3.61
C ILE A 15 6.02 -2.73 5.02
N GLY A 16 6.65 -3.90 5.16
CA GLY A 16 7.13 -4.43 6.43
C GLY A 16 8.45 -3.80 6.91
N ASN A 17 8.97 -2.79 6.21
CA ASN A 17 10.19 -2.12 6.64
C ASN A 17 10.00 -1.44 8.00
N GLN A 18 10.78 -1.90 8.99
CA GLN A 18 10.71 -1.54 10.40
C GLN A 18 11.36 -0.18 10.73
N THR A 19 11.95 0.50 9.73
CA THR A 19 12.47 1.85 9.94
C THR A 19 11.35 2.78 10.38
N LYS A 20 11.51 3.40 11.56
CA LYS A 20 10.60 4.42 12.06
C LYS A 20 10.52 5.57 11.07
N VAL A 21 9.32 6.02 10.75
CA VAL A 21 9.08 7.12 9.80
C VAL A 21 9.80 8.40 10.21
N SER A 22 9.94 8.66 11.52
CA SER A 22 10.68 9.80 12.06
C SER A 22 12.17 9.82 11.69
N HIS A 23 12.75 8.70 11.26
CA HIS A 23 14.15 8.61 10.84
C HIS A 23 14.34 8.76 9.33
N LEU A 24 13.25 8.84 8.55
CA LEU A 24 13.31 9.04 7.11
C LEU A 24 13.64 10.50 6.77
N LEU A 25 14.28 10.71 5.62
CA LEU A 25 14.47 12.03 5.03
C LEU A 25 13.12 12.62 4.59
N ASP A 26 13.04 13.94 4.47
CA ASP A 26 11.80 14.62 4.07
C ASP A 26 11.27 14.13 2.72
N SER A 27 12.15 13.92 1.74
CA SER A 27 11.79 13.36 0.44
C SER A 27 11.22 11.94 0.56
N GLU A 28 11.76 11.11 1.45
CA GLU A 28 11.28 9.76 1.69
C GLU A 28 9.94 9.74 2.43
N VAL A 29 9.72 10.67 3.36
CA VAL A 29 8.42 10.87 4.03
C VAL A 29 7.37 11.29 3.00
N ILE A 30 7.67 12.26 2.13
CA ILE A 30 6.76 12.71 1.07
C ILE A 30 6.46 11.58 0.08
N GLU A 31 7.48 10.82 -0.34
CA GLU A 31 7.27 9.65 -1.19
C GLU A 31 6.35 8.64 -0.51
N LEU A 32 6.65 8.24 0.73
CA LEU A 32 5.89 7.28 1.51
C LEU A 32 4.44 7.73 1.75
N ALA A 33 4.22 9.01 2.02
CA ALA A 33 2.90 9.63 2.18
C ALA A 33 2.08 9.62 0.88
N ASN A 34 2.73 9.53 -0.29
CA ASN A 34 2.09 9.48 -1.59
C ASN A 34 1.95 8.07 -2.18
N LEU A 35 2.52 7.06 -1.52
CA LEU A 35 2.47 5.69 -2.03
C LEU A 35 1.03 5.18 -2.18
N LYS A 36 0.87 4.29 -3.17
CA LYS A 36 -0.38 3.61 -3.49
C LYS A 36 -0.10 2.12 -3.64
N MET A 37 -1.12 1.30 -3.45
CA MET A 37 -1.07 -0.08 -3.90
C MET A 37 -0.87 -0.10 -5.42
N ASP A 38 -0.18 -1.14 -5.92
CA ASP A 38 -0.06 -1.36 -7.35
C ASP A 38 -1.43 -1.41 -8.03
N ALA A 39 -1.52 -0.90 -9.26
CA ALA A 39 -2.80 -0.82 -9.96
C ALA A 39 -3.38 -2.21 -10.28
N VAL A 40 -2.53 -3.17 -10.67
CA VAL A 40 -2.96 -4.53 -11.00
C VAL A 40 -3.38 -5.25 -9.72
N GLN A 41 -2.60 -5.15 -8.65
CA GLN A 41 -2.97 -5.73 -7.36
C GLN A 41 -4.26 -5.11 -6.79
N ASN A 42 -4.43 -3.80 -6.91
CA ASN A 42 -5.63 -3.11 -6.42
C ASN A 42 -6.88 -3.48 -7.25
N GLN A 43 -6.74 -3.63 -8.56
CA GLN A 43 -7.81 -4.15 -9.41
C GLN A 43 -8.18 -5.58 -9.00
N ARG A 44 -7.18 -6.45 -8.86
CA ARG A 44 -7.37 -7.86 -8.48
C ARG A 44 -8.03 -8.01 -7.10
N LEU A 45 -7.66 -7.16 -6.15
CA LEU A 45 -8.30 -7.08 -4.83
C LEU A 45 -9.81 -6.79 -4.97
N GLY A 46 -10.18 -5.81 -5.80
CA GLY A 46 -11.58 -5.48 -6.06
C GLY A 46 -12.36 -6.62 -6.73
N GLU A 47 -11.76 -7.30 -7.71
CA GLU A 47 -12.35 -8.46 -8.38
C GLU A 47 -12.64 -9.60 -7.41
N LEU A 48 -11.67 -9.97 -6.56
CA LEU A 48 -11.83 -11.03 -5.56
C LEU A 48 -12.87 -10.67 -4.49
N GLN A 49 -12.91 -9.41 -4.05
CA GLN A 49 -13.94 -8.93 -3.12
C GLN A 49 -15.35 -9.01 -3.73
N ALA A 50 -15.49 -8.63 -5.00
CA ALA A 50 -16.77 -8.72 -5.71
C ALA A 50 -17.21 -10.17 -5.90
N LYS A 51 -16.28 -11.04 -6.33
CA LYS A 51 -16.54 -12.47 -6.50
C LYS A 51 -16.94 -13.15 -5.19
N GLY A 52 -16.21 -12.90 -4.11
CA GLY A 52 -16.49 -13.51 -2.80
C GLY A 52 -17.88 -13.17 -2.25
N LYS A 53 -18.40 -11.97 -2.52
CA LYS A 53 -19.76 -11.57 -2.12
C LYS A 53 -20.86 -12.24 -2.93
N ASN A 54 -20.59 -12.54 -4.21
CA ASN A 54 -21.62 -12.94 -5.16
C ASN A 54 -21.65 -14.45 -5.42
N THR A 55 -20.48 -15.07 -5.57
CA THR A 55 -20.35 -16.46 -6.04
C THR A 55 -19.52 -17.34 -5.12
N GLY A 56 -18.87 -16.77 -4.10
CA GLY A 56 -17.86 -17.44 -3.30
C GLY A 56 -16.50 -17.53 -3.99
N LEU A 57 -15.47 -17.82 -3.19
CA LEU A 57 -14.08 -17.97 -3.64
C LEU A 57 -13.65 -19.43 -3.56
N THR A 58 -12.78 -19.84 -4.48
CA THR A 58 -11.97 -21.04 -4.26
C THR A 58 -11.00 -20.82 -3.10
N GLU A 59 -10.46 -21.90 -2.54
CA GLU A 59 -9.46 -21.80 -1.46
C GLU A 59 -8.23 -20.97 -1.88
N ALA A 60 -7.70 -21.21 -3.08
CA ALA A 60 -6.57 -20.45 -3.62
C ALA A 60 -6.88 -18.95 -3.76
N GLU A 61 -8.08 -18.61 -4.23
CA GLU A 61 -8.54 -17.21 -4.32
C GLU A 61 -8.76 -16.59 -2.94
N GLY A 62 -9.19 -17.38 -1.96
CA GLY A 62 -9.27 -16.95 -0.57
C GLY A 62 -7.91 -16.56 -0.01
N TYR A 63 -6.88 -17.39 -0.22
CA TYR A 63 -5.51 -17.05 0.16
C TYR A 63 -4.96 -15.84 -0.60
N GLU A 64 -5.22 -15.75 -1.91
CA GLU A 64 -4.83 -14.58 -2.71
C GLU A 64 -5.44 -13.29 -2.16
N LEU A 65 -6.74 -13.31 -1.84
CA LEU A 65 -7.45 -12.18 -1.26
C LEU A 65 -6.86 -11.78 0.10
N LEU A 66 -6.54 -12.75 0.96
CA LEU A 66 -5.93 -12.48 2.26
C LEU A 66 -4.55 -11.79 2.12
N VAL A 67 -3.74 -12.22 1.16
CA VAL A 67 -2.44 -11.59 0.89
C VAL A 67 -2.63 -10.15 0.39
N LEU A 68 -3.54 -9.92 -0.55
CA LEU A 68 -3.81 -8.59 -1.10
C LEU A 68 -4.38 -7.63 -0.05
N ILE A 69 -5.26 -8.10 0.82
CA ILE A 69 -5.78 -7.33 1.96
C ILE A 69 -4.65 -6.95 2.92
N SER A 70 -3.74 -7.89 3.22
CA SER A 70 -2.62 -7.65 4.12
C SER A 70 -1.67 -6.58 3.57
N ILE A 71 -1.33 -6.67 2.27
CA ILE A 71 -0.53 -5.65 1.56
C ILE A 71 -1.22 -4.29 1.64
N TYR A 72 -2.52 -4.22 1.34
CA TYR A 72 -3.29 -2.99 1.38
C TYR A 72 -3.29 -2.36 2.78
N GLN A 73 -3.65 -3.13 3.81
CA GLN A 73 -3.77 -2.65 5.19
C GLN A 73 -2.43 -2.15 5.74
N MET A 74 -1.38 -2.94 5.58
CA MET A 74 -0.05 -2.56 6.05
C MET A 74 0.46 -1.31 5.29
N GLY A 75 0.19 -1.23 3.98
CA GLY A 75 0.58 -0.08 3.15
C GLY A 75 -0.12 1.20 3.60
N GLN A 76 -1.42 1.12 3.89
CA GLN A 76 -2.21 2.24 4.39
C GLN A 76 -1.76 2.70 5.79
N LEU A 77 -1.41 1.77 6.67
CA LEU A 77 -0.84 2.09 7.98
C LEU A 77 0.48 2.86 7.83
N ARG A 78 1.40 2.37 7.00
CA ARG A 78 2.71 3.01 6.84
C ARG A 78 2.58 4.40 6.17
N LYS A 79 1.64 4.52 5.23
CA LYS A 79 1.28 5.80 4.60
C LYS A 79 0.70 6.81 5.60
N SER A 80 -0.19 6.38 6.50
CA SER A 80 -0.79 7.28 7.49
C SER A 80 0.26 7.80 8.48
N MET A 81 1.23 6.97 8.87
CA MET A 81 2.38 7.38 9.67
C MET A 81 3.23 8.44 8.94
N ALA A 82 3.47 8.27 7.64
CA ALA A 82 4.19 9.25 6.83
C ALA A 82 3.43 10.57 6.66
N LEU A 83 2.10 10.51 6.49
CA LEU A 83 1.27 11.72 6.45
C LEU A 83 1.33 12.48 7.79
N ALA A 84 1.27 11.78 8.92
CA ALA A 84 1.41 12.40 10.24
C ALA A 84 2.78 13.07 10.43
N GLU A 85 3.86 12.40 10.03
CA GLU A 85 5.21 12.96 10.09
C GLU A 85 5.38 14.14 9.13
N ALA A 86 4.84 14.07 7.90
CA ALA A 86 4.86 15.18 6.95
C ALA A 86 4.19 16.43 7.52
N VAL A 87 3.02 16.27 8.16
CA VAL A 87 2.32 17.36 8.85
C VAL A 87 3.16 17.91 10.00
N LYS A 88 3.75 17.04 10.83
CA LYS A 88 4.61 17.44 11.95
C LYS A 88 5.83 18.25 11.49
N ARG A 89 6.40 17.92 10.33
CA ARG A 89 7.56 18.61 9.73
C ARG A 89 7.20 19.83 8.88
N GLY A 90 5.92 20.04 8.57
CA GLY A 90 5.47 21.14 7.70
C GLY A 90 5.71 20.89 6.20
N LEU A 91 5.83 19.64 5.76
CA LEU A 91 6.13 19.24 4.37
C LEU A 91 4.90 19.22 3.44
N LYS A 92 3.88 20.05 3.72
CA LYS A 92 2.62 20.08 2.98
C LYS A 92 2.80 20.46 1.52
#